data_AF-A0A0H4XPR0-F1
#
_entry.id   AF-A0A0H4XPR0-F1
#
_cell.length_a   1.000
_cell.length_b   1.000
_cell.length_c   1.000
_cell.angle_alpha   90.00
_cell.angle_beta   90.00
_cell.angle_gamma   90.00
#
_symmetry.space_group_name_H-M   'P 1'
#
loop_
_entity.id
_entity.type
_entity.pdbx_description
1 polymer ?
#
loop_
_entity_poly.entity_id
_entity_poly.type
_entity_poly.pdbx_seq_one_letter_code
_entity_poly.pdbx_strand_id
1 'polypeptide(L)'
;MVQAITQYHPTFANEVRGCTPSEVARIEAAVGRPLPASYVDFLRTMGRSTGPLQLLQDSDVFSFEPVVAYHDNKDIPKAPARYLLFGLAEDDPYFDIYLDSGSQEPQVIRFPTPESAKDFPAAIQQCDWLAPSLSEFIFAKAFFQFHVSQFPQRTSLAESPEARSRLDQEQAAAPLTKLGFTRHPLSSDAVAYYERPTSLVVASKSHPSDAPLLFTVAAYDRKELLKIEDVLAQQLQLITPG
;
A
#
# COMPACT_ATOMS: atom_id res chain seq x y z
N MET A 1 7.01 -0.72 11.71
CA MET A 1 5.83 -0.07 11.11
C MET A 1 5.15 0.94 12.03
N VAL A 2 4.47 0.53 13.13
CA VAL A 2 3.75 1.47 14.04
C VAL A 2 4.62 2.63 14.53
N GLN A 3 5.87 2.34 14.93
CA GLN A 3 6.81 3.38 15.36
C GLN A 3 7.11 4.42 14.26
N ALA A 4 7.18 4.00 12.99
CA ALA A 4 7.40 4.93 11.88
C ALA A 4 6.15 5.79 11.65
N ILE A 5 4.95 5.21 11.71
CA ILE A 5 3.69 5.96 11.59
C ILE A 5 3.55 6.98 12.73
N THR A 6 4.03 6.63 13.93
CA THR A 6 4.02 7.52 15.11
C THR A 6 4.83 8.81 14.89
N GLN A 7 5.78 8.83 13.94
CA GLN A 7 6.51 10.05 13.58
C GLN A 7 5.61 11.10 12.93
N TYR A 8 4.56 10.67 12.22
CA TYR A 8 3.62 11.53 11.51
C TYR A 8 2.30 11.70 12.26
N HIS A 9 1.93 10.71 13.08
CA HIS A 9 0.74 10.74 13.92
C HIS A 9 1.08 10.25 15.35
N PRO A 10 1.52 11.14 16.26
CA PRO A 10 2.10 10.76 17.56
C PRO A 10 1.22 9.91 18.48
N THR A 11 -0.11 9.98 18.32
CA THR A 11 -1.05 9.19 19.14
C THR A 11 -1.35 7.81 18.54
N PHE A 12 -0.89 7.52 17.32
CA PHE A 12 -1.29 6.34 16.55
C PHE A 12 -1.13 5.02 17.32
N ALA A 13 0.00 4.85 18.03
CA ALA A 13 0.28 3.65 18.80
C ALA A 13 -0.76 3.36 19.90
N ASN A 14 -1.42 4.40 20.43
CA ASN A 14 -2.44 4.28 21.47
C ASN A 14 -3.85 4.05 20.88
N GLU A 15 -4.04 4.31 19.59
CA GLU A 15 -5.32 4.28 18.90
C GLU A 15 -5.57 2.94 18.18
N VAL A 16 -4.51 2.21 17.81
CA VAL A 16 -4.65 0.86 17.24
C VAL A 16 -4.97 -0.19 18.31
N ARG A 17 -5.65 -1.26 17.90
CA ARG A 17 -5.98 -2.41 18.75
C ARG A 17 -5.74 -3.72 18.02
N GLY A 18 -4.94 -4.59 18.63
CA GLY A 18 -4.67 -5.93 18.13
C GLY A 18 -5.69 -6.97 18.56
N CYS A 19 -5.70 -8.08 17.82
CA CYS A 19 -6.36 -9.32 18.17
C CYS A 19 -5.59 -10.08 19.26
N THR A 20 -6.35 -10.74 20.12
CA THR A 20 -5.87 -11.75 21.06
C THR A 20 -5.43 -13.03 20.35
N PRO A 21 -4.60 -13.88 20.97
CA PRO A 21 -4.22 -15.17 20.39
C PRO A 21 -5.42 -16.07 20.04
N SER A 22 -6.49 -16.05 20.86
CA SER A 22 -7.72 -16.81 20.59
C SER A 22 -8.48 -16.31 19.37
N GLU A 23 -8.45 -15.01 19.09
CA GLU A 23 -9.07 -14.44 17.89
C GLU A 23 -8.28 -14.78 16.63
N VAL A 24 -6.95 -14.70 16.69
CA VAL A 24 -6.09 -15.14 15.58
C VAL A 24 -6.34 -16.62 15.26
N ALA A 25 -6.41 -17.48 16.29
CA ALA A 25 -6.73 -18.90 16.11
C ALA A 25 -8.13 -19.14 15.52
N ARG A 26 -9.10 -18.26 15.82
CA ARG A 26 -10.43 -18.32 15.21
C ARG A 26 -10.41 -17.97 13.73
N ILE A 27 -9.60 -16.99 13.31
CA ILE A 27 -9.40 -16.71 11.87
C ILE A 27 -8.75 -17.93 11.20
N GLU A 28 -7.68 -18.49 11.79
CA GLU A 28 -7.02 -19.70 11.26
C GLU A 28 -8.01 -20.86 11.09
N ALA A 29 -8.90 -21.07 12.06
CA ALA A 29 -9.95 -22.08 11.99
C ALA A 29 -10.96 -21.79 10.87
N ALA A 30 -11.39 -20.54 10.70
CA ALA A 30 -12.34 -20.14 9.66
C ALA A 30 -11.73 -20.25 8.25
N VAL A 31 -10.45 -19.91 8.10
CA VAL A 31 -9.70 -20.06 6.84
C VAL A 31 -9.35 -21.54 6.58
N GLY A 32 -9.22 -22.35 7.63
CA GLY A 32 -8.89 -23.78 7.56
C GLY A 32 -7.39 -24.07 7.39
N ARG A 33 -6.51 -23.11 7.68
CA ARG A 33 -5.04 -23.24 7.57
C ARG A 33 -4.30 -22.17 8.40
N PRO A 34 -3.00 -22.34 8.68
CA PRO A 34 -2.19 -21.31 9.30
C PRO A 34 -2.14 -20.03 8.47
N LEU A 35 -2.16 -18.87 9.14
CA LEU A 35 -2.03 -17.58 8.48
C LEU A 35 -0.56 -17.25 8.17
N PRO A 36 -0.27 -16.45 7.12
CA PRO A 36 1.06 -15.92 6.91
C PRO A 36 1.56 -15.11 8.12
N ALA A 37 2.84 -15.22 8.44
CA ALA A 37 3.43 -14.60 9.64
C ALA A 37 3.20 -13.08 9.69
N SER A 38 3.39 -12.38 8.58
CA SER A 38 3.17 -10.93 8.49
C SER A 38 1.71 -10.53 8.71
N TYR A 39 0.76 -11.39 8.32
CA TYR A 39 -0.66 -11.16 8.61
C TYR A 39 -0.99 -11.41 10.09
N VAL A 40 -0.38 -12.43 10.71
CA VAL A 40 -0.48 -12.64 12.17
C VAL A 40 0.05 -11.43 12.94
N ASP A 41 1.18 -10.86 12.52
CA ASP A 41 1.76 -9.67 13.14
C ASP A 41 0.87 -8.44 12.98
N PHE A 42 0.27 -8.26 11.79
CA PHE A 42 -0.77 -7.26 11.57
C PHE A 42 -1.95 -7.44 12.53
N LEU A 43 -2.52 -8.65 12.59
CA LEU A 43 -3.69 -8.93 13.43
C LEU A 43 -3.39 -8.64 14.88
N ARG A 44 -2.23 -9.07 15.39
CA ARG A 44 -1.80 -8.82 16.78
C ARG A 44 -1.53 -7.36 17.10
N THR A 45 -1.31 -6.53 16.08
CA THR A 45 -1.01 -5.10 16.26
C THR A 45 -2.25 -4.23 16.09
N MET A 46 -3.06 -4.49 15.06
CA MET A 46 -4.16 -3.62 14.63
C MET A 46 -5.37 -4.37 14.07
N GLY A 47 -5.48 -5.68 14.28
CA GLY A 47 -6.57 -6.50 13.72
C GLY A 47 -7.95 -6.29 14.34
N ARG A 48 -8.07 -5.61 15.49
CA ARG A 48 -9.37 -5.17 16.03
C ARG A 48 -9.72 -3.74 15.62
N SER A 49 -8.71 -2.88 15.47
CA SER A 49 -8.89 -1.51 14.99
C SER A 49 -7.56 -0.99 14.45
N THR A 50 -7.62 -0.38 13.27
CA THR A 50 -6.50 0.35 12.66
C THR A 50 -6.41 1.79 13.16
N GLY A 51 -7.21 2.15 14.18
CA GLY A 51 -7.29 3.51 14.70
C GLY A 51 -7.83 4.47 13.63
N PRO A 52 -7.24 5.66 13.45
CA PRO A 52 -7.68 6.59 12.41
C PRO A 52 -7.21 6.20 11.00
N LEU A 53 -6.40 5.14 10.84
CA LEU A 53 -5.86 4.76 9.54
C LEU A 53 -6.94 4.14 8.66
N GLN A 54 -7.23 4.80 7.54
CA GLN A 54 -8.09 4.33 6.48
C GLN A 54 -7.27 3.53 5.47
N LEU A 55 -7.41 2.20 5.53
CA LEU A 55 -6.78 1.32 4.54
C LEU A 55 -7.53 1.35 3.20
N LEU A 56 -8.85 1.57 3.23
CA LEU A 56 -9.75 1.84 2.09
C LEU A 56 -10.63 3.06 2.40
N GLN A 57 -11.29 3.61 1.38
CA GLN A 57 -11.84 4.97 1.48
C GLN A 57 -12.88 5.12 2.61
N ASP A 58 -13.59 4.05 3.01
CA ASP A 58 -14.73 4.22 3.92
C ASP A 58 -15.00 3.13 4.98
N SER A 59 -14.09 2.20 5.33
CA SER A 59 -14.47 1.18 6.33
C SER A 59 -13.37 0.45 7.13
N ASP A 60 -13.78 -0.01 8.33
CA ASP A 60 -13.07 -0.91 9.26
C ASP A 60 -13.16 -2.40 8.85
N VAL A 61 -13.38 -2.68 7.57
CA VAL A 61 -13.49 -4.01 6.93
C VAL A 61 -12.29 -4.93 7.08
N PHE A 62 -11.17 -4.40 7.57
CA PHE A 62 -9.96 -5.16 7.90
C PHE A 62 -9.98 -5.70 9.34
N SER A 63 -11.01 -5.34 10.11
CA SER A 63 -11.16 -5.84 11.47
C SER A 63 -11.50 -7.32 11.49
N PHE A 64 -11.17 -7.94 12.62
CA PHE A 64 -11.34 -9.36 12.88
C PHE A 64 -12.75 -9.89 12.58
N GLU A 65 -13.81 -9.16 12.95
CA GLU A 65 -15.18 -9.65 12.84
C GLU A 65 -15.66 -9.81 11.38
N PRO A 66 -15.54 -8.79 10.50
CA PRO A 66 -15.84 -8.92 9.07
C PRO A 66 -15.10 -10.05 8.38
N VAL A 67 -13.79 -10.20 8.66
CA VAL A 67 -12.96 -11.25 8.04
C VAL A 67 -13.44 -12.64 8.46
N VAL A 68 -13.70 -12.85 9.75
CA VAL A 68 -14.24 -14.12 10.24
C VAL A 68 -15.62 -14.40 9.65
N ALA A 69 -16.51 -13.39 9.62
CA ALA A 69 -17.85 -13.55 9.05
C ALA A 69 -17.80 -13.96 7.58
N TYR A 70 -16.89 -13.38 6.78
CA TYR A 70 -16.67 -13.79 5.39
C TYR A 70 -16.21 -15.25 5.29
N HIS A 71 -15.25 -15.65 6.11
CA HIS A 71 -14.71 -17.01 6.08
C HIS A 71 -15.67 -18.06 6.63
N ASP A 72 -16.54 -17.72 7.58
CA ASP A 72 -17.58 -18.62 8.11
C ASP A 72 -18.81 -18.73 7.17
N ASN A 73 -19.03 -17.73 6.30
CA ASN A 73 -20.15 -17.74 5.36
C ASN A 73 -19.97 -18.84 4.29
N LYS A 74 -20.93 -19.76 4.21
CA LYS A 74 -20.91 -20.90 3.28
C LYS A 74 -21.41 -20.55 1.87
N ASP A 75 -22.13 -19.44 1.74
CA ASP A 75 -22.68 -18.97 0.47
C ASP A 75 -21.65 -18.16 -0.33
N ILE A 76 -20.56 -17.71 0.32
CA ILE A 76 -19.47 -16.98 -0.32
C ILE A 76 -18.47 -17.98 -0.93
N PRO A 77 -18.10 -17.82 -2.22
CA PRO A 77 -17.14 -18.69 -2.86
C PRO A 77 -15.75 -18.54 -2.23
N LYS A 78 -15.12 -19.67 -1.89
CA LYS A 78 -13.80 -19.66 -1.25
C LYS A 78 -12.69 -19.46 -2.28
N ALA A 79 -11.79 -18.52 -1.99
CA ALA A 79 -10.62 -18.28 -2.82
C ALA A 79 -9.70 -19.50 -2.87
N PRO A 80 -8.96 -19.71 -3.99
CA PRO A 80 -7.92 -20.72 -4.05
C PRO A 80 -6.92 -20.53 -2.91
N ALA A 81 -6.33 -21.61 -2.39
CA ALA A 81 -5.42 -21.58 -1.24
C ALA A 81 -4.20 -20.65 -1.40
N ARG A 82 -3.85 -20.22 -2.61
CA ARG A 82 -2.81 -19.19 -2.81
C ARG A 82 -3.22 -17.82 -2.26
N TYR A 83 -4.51 -17.51 -2.31
CA TYR A 83 -5.06 -16.20 -1.96
C TYR A 83 -5.77 -16.27 -0.61
N LEU A 84 -5.58 -15.24 0.20
CA LEU A 84 -6.25 -15.08 1.47
C LEU A 84 -6.95 -13.72 1.46
N LEU A 85 -8.27 -13.69 1.64
CA LEU A 85 -8.97 -12.43 1.77
C LEU A 85 -8.44 -11.69 3.01
N PHE A 86 -8.07 -10.43 2.80
CA PHE A 86 -7.48 -9.57 3.82
C PHE A 86 -8.35 -8.33 4.11
N GLY A 87 -9.18 -7.90 3.17
CA GLY A 87 -10.17 -6.86 3.40
C GLY A 87 -11.22 -6.81 2.30
N LEU A 88 -12.40 -6.33 2.66
CA LEU A 88 -13.53 -6.11 1.76
C LEU A 88 -13.52 -4.65 1.31
N ALA A 89 -13.62 -4.34 0.02
CA ALA A 89 -13.83 -2.96 -0.38
C ALA A 89 -15.33 -2.64 -0.32
N GLU A 90 -15.80 -2.07 0.79
CA GLU A 90 -17.21 -1.64 0.89
C GLU A 90 -17.54 -0.50 -0.09
N ASP A 91 -16.56 0.32 -0.43
CA ASP A 91 -16.63 1.43 -1.39
C ASP A 91 -16.61 0.97 -2.85
N ASP A 92 -16.07 -0.22 -3.10
CA ASP A 92 -16.03 -0.85 -4.42
C ASP A 92 -16.47 -2.31 -4.30
N PRO A 93 -17.78 -2.61 -4.33
CA PRO A 93 -18.27 -3.98 -4.19
C PRO A 93 -17.79 -4.89 -5.32
N TYR A 94 -17.18 -4.32 -6.36
CA TYR A 94 -16.62 -5.06 -7.47
C TYR A 94 -15.23 -5.58 -7.20
N PHE A 95 -14.51 -5.18 -6.14
CA PHE A 95 -13.16 -5.65 -5.85
C PHE A 95 -12.95 -6.09 -4.40
N ASP A 96 -12.29 -7.22 -4.24
CA ASP A 96 -11.84 -7.72 -2.94
C ASP A 96 -10.32 -7.64 -2.84
N ILE A 97 -9.78 -7.47 -1.62
CA ILE A 97 -8.34 -7.40 -1.37
C ILE A 97 -7.82 -8.69 -0.78
N TYR A 98 -6.76 -9.21 -1.38
CA TYR A 98 -6.16 -10.48 -1.03
C TYR A 98 -4.68 -10.35 -0.72
N LEU A 99 -4.20 -11.25 0.14
CA LEU A 99 -2.79 -11.60 0.25
C LEU A 99 -2.48 -12.74 -0.71
N ASP A 100 -1.59 -12.49 -1.66
CA ASP A 100 -1.04 -13.51 -2.55
C ASP A 100 0.19 -14.17 -1.90
N SER A 101 0.04 -15.43 -1.49
CA SER A 101 1.10 -16.23 -0.86
C SER A 101 2.03 -16.93 -1.86
N GLY A 102 2.09 -16.47 -3.12
CA GLY A 102 2.98 -17.00 -4.16
C GLY A 102 4.47 -16.74 -3.94
N SER A 103 4.82 -15.84 -3.01
CA SER A 103 6.18 -15.49 -2.59
C SER A 103 6.41 -15.73 -1.09
N GLN A 104 7.65 -15.59 -0.63
CA GLN A 104 8.00 -15.75 0.79
C GLN A 104 7.25 -14.77 1.69
N GLU A 105 7.17 -13.51 1.26
CA GLU A 105 6.32 -12.49 1.88
C GLU A 105 5.07 -12.33 1.01
N PRO A 106 3.85 -12.45 1.56
CA PRO A 106 2.63 -12.29 0.77
C PRO A 106 2.49 -10.86 0.23
N GLN A 107 2.16 -10.76 -1.05
CA GLN A 107 1.89 -9.48 -1.70
C GLN A 107 0.44 -9.06 -1.47
N VAL A 108 0.17 -7.76 -1.48
CA VAL A 108 -1.20 -7.24 -1.41
C VAL A 108 -1.67 -6.99 -2.83
N ILE A 109 -2.76 -7.65 -3.21
CA ILE A 109 -3.39 -7.51 -4.51
C ILE A 109 -4.89 -7.28 -4.34
N ARG A 110 -5.55 -6.82 -5.41
CA ARG A 110 -7.01 -6.88 -5.52
C ARG A 110 -7.41 -7.45 -6.86
N PHE A 111 -8.57 -8.05 -6.93
CA PHE A 111 -9.17 -8.46 -8.19
C PHE A 111 -10.70 -8.43 -8.08
N PRO A 112 -11.43 -8.52 -9.19
CA PRO A 112 -12.88 -8.44 -9.15
C PRO A 112 -13.51 -9.50 -8.24
N THR A 113 -14.48 -9.12 -7.41
CA THR A 113 -15.20 -9.98 -6.47
C THR A 113 -15.88 -11.14 -7.21
N PRO A 114 -15.46 -12.41 -7.00
CA PRO A 114 -16.03 -13.53 -7.73
C PRO A 114 -17.44 -13.88 -7.23
N GLU A 115 -18.40 -14.05 -8.14
CA GLU A 115 -19.74 -14.52 -7.80
C GLU A 115 -19.77 -16.02 -7.49
N SER A 116 -18.82 -16.78 -8.04
CA SER A 116 -18.71 -18.22 -7.81
C SER A 116 -17.26 -18.73 -7.92
N ALA A 117 -17.02 -19.94 -7.43
CA ALA A 117 -15.68 -20.54 -7.42
C ALA A 117 -15.05 -20.69 -8.82
N LYS A 118 -15.87 -20.81 -9.88
CA LYS A 118 -15.39 -20.93 -11.27
C LYS A 118 -14.92 -19.59 -11.86
N ASP A 119 -15.23 -18.46 -11.23
CA ASP A 119 -14.93 -17.12 -11.77
C ASP A 119 -13.54 -16.63 -11.33
N PHE A 120 -12.96 -17.24 -10.27
CA PHE A 120 -11.62 -16.90 -9.77
C PHE A 120 -10.53 -16.85 -10.85
N PRO A 121 -10.39 -17.82 -11.78
CA PRO A 121 -9.35 -17.74 -12.81
C PRO A 121 -9.44 -16.46 -13.65
N ALA A 122 -10.65 -16.01 -14.02
CA ALA A 122 -10.87 -14.80 -14.80
C ALA A 122 -10.67 -13.53 -13.96
N ALA A 123 -11.05 -13.55 -12.68
CA ALA A 123 -10.82 -12.45 -11.74
C ALA A 123 -9.31 -12.25 -11.51
N ILE A 124 -8.58 -13.34 -11.22
CA ILE A 124 -7.12 -13.31 -10.98
C ILE A 124 -6.36 -12.77 -12.20
N GLN A 125 -6.82 -13.03 -13.43
CA GLN A 125 -6.21 -12.45 -14.63
C GLN A 125 -6.33 -10.93 -14.71
N GLN A 126 -7.28 -10.34 -13.97
CA GLN A 126 -7.51 -8.91 -13.84
C GLN A 126 -6.97 -8.38 -12.51
N CYS A 127 -5.99 -9.05 -11.90
CA CYS A 127 -5.45 -8.62 -10.62
C CYS A 127 -4.68 -7.31 -10.75
N ASP A 128 -4.97 -6.38 -9.85
CA ASP A 128 -4.16 -5.21 -9.60
C ASP A 128 -3.21 -5.51 -8.45
N TRP A 129 -1.93 -5.26 -8.66
CA TRP A 129 -0.93 -5.28 -7.61
C TRP A 129 -1.01 -3.98 -6.80
N LEU A 130 -1.11 -4.07 -5.48
CA LEU A 130 -1.24 -2.91 -4.60
C LEU A 130 0.04 -2.62 -3.82
N ALA A 131 0.74 -3.66 -3.35
CA ALA A 131 1.98 -3.54 -2.60
C ALA A 131 2.76 -4.86 -2.58
N PRO A 132 4.10 -4.82 -2.41
CA PRO A 132 4.91 -6.03 -2.34
C PRO A 132 4.76 -6.77 -1.01
N SER A 133 4.21 -6.12 0.01
CA SER A 133 3.96 -6.70 1.33
C SER A 133 2.84 -5.98 2.05
N LEU A 134 2.27 -6.64 3.06
CA LEU A 134 1.26 -6.03 3.92
C LEU A 134 1.82 -4.84 4.72
N SER A 135 3.05 -4.95 5.22
CA SER A 135 3.70 -3.87 5.97
C SER A 135 3.88 -2.61 5.11
N GLU A 136 4.25 -2.77 3.85
CA GLU A 136 4.40 -1.66 2.92
C GLU A 136 3.06 -1.03 2.55
N PHE A 137 2.03 -1.84 2.31
CA PHE A 137 0.67 -1.35 2.05
C PHE A 137 0.17 -0.45 3.19
N ILE A 138 0.29 -0.92 4.43
CA ILE A 138 -0.16 -0.17 5.61
C ILE A 138 0.66 1.10 5.79
N PHE A 139 1.99 1.02 5.65
CA PHE A 139 2.84 2.20 5.78
C PHE A 139 2.55 3.23 4.69
N ALA A 140 2.38 2.81 3.43
CA ALA A 140 2.01 3.69 2.33
C ALA A 140 0.71 4.43 2.64
N LYS A 141 -0.34 3.71 3.05
CA LYS A 141 -1.64 4.31 3.43
C LYS A 141 -1.47 5.36 4.54
N ALA A 142 -0.74 5.02 5.59
CA ALA A 142 -0.50 5.94 6.70
C ALA A 142 0.35 7.15 6.30
N PHE A 143 1.38 6.94 5.48
CA PHE A 143 2.26 8.01 4.99
C PHE A 143 1.46 9.01 4.13
N PHE A 144 0.62 8.52 3.22
CA PHE A 144 -0.24 9.39 2.42
C PHE A 144 -1.30 10.11 3.25
N GLN A 145 -1.95 9.39 4.17
CA GLN A 145 -3.02 9.95 4.99
C GLN A 145 -2.53 10.98 6.01
N PHE A 146 -1.43 10.71 6.72
CA PHE A 146 -0.99 11.55 7.84
C PHE A 146 0.11 12.52 7.45
N HIS A 147 0.96 12.19 6.47
CA HIS A 147 2.09 13.04 6.08
C HIS A 147 1.84 13.79 4.77
N VAL A 148 1.58 13.10 3.67
CA VAL A 148 1.40 13.75 2.33
C VAL A 148 0.20 14.71 2.32
N SER A 149 -0.86 14.41 3.07
CA SER A 149 -2.04 15.27 3.20
C SER A 149 -1.76 16.65 3.81
N GLN A 150 -0.65 16.80 4.55
CA GLN A 150 -0.25 18.07 5.17
C GLN A 150 0.28 19.08 4.15
N PHE A 151 0.65 18.63 2.95
CA PHE A 151 1.24 19.47 1.92
C PHE A 151 0.15 20.01 0.97
N PRO A 152 -0.09 21.34 0.94
CA PRO A 152 -1.12 21.94 0.10
C PRO A 152 -0.79 21.89 -1.40
N GLN A 153 0.50 21.82 -1.76
CA GLN A 153 0.95 21.77 -3.15
C GLN A 153 1.42 20.36 -3.47
N ARG A 154 0.77 19.72 -4.45
CA ARG A 154 1.05 18.34 -4.87
C ARG A 154 0.98 18.23 -6.38
N THR A 155 1.83 17.37 -6.93
CA THR A 155 1.78 16.96 -8.33
C THR A 155 2.11 15.48 -8.45
N SER A 156 1.81 14.94 -9.63
CA SER A 156 2.31 13.64 -10.05
C SER A 156 3.19 13.83 -11.29
N LEU A 157 4.31 13.12 -11.33
CA LEU A 157 5.16 13.01 -12.51
C LEU A 157 5.26 11.54 -12.89
N ALA A 158 5.31 11.24 -14.18
CA ALA A 158 5.50 9.92 -14.72
C ALA A 158 6.67 9.91 -15.69
N GLU A 159 7.33 8.77 -15.86
CA GLU A 159 8.31 8.60 -16.93
C GLU A 159 7.70 8.94 -18.29
N SER A 160 8.43 9.70 -19.10
CA SER A 160 8.04 9.90 -20.49
C SER A 160 8.06 8.57 -21.25
N PRO A 161 7.20 8.38 -22.28
CA PRO A 161 7.19 7.16 -23.08
C PRO A 161 8.57 6.78 -23.66
N GLU A 162 9.42 7.78 -23.93
CA GLU A 162 10.78 7.61 -24.44
C GLU A 162 11.78 7.11 -23.38
N ALA A 163 11.49 7.32 -22.09
CA ALA A 163 12.36 6.99 -20.97
C ALA A 163 12.09 5.60 -20.34
N ARG A 164 10.94 4.98 -20.66
CA ARG A 164 10.30 3.78 -20.04
C ARG A 164 11.16 2.51 -19.83
N SER A 165 12.43 2.49 -20.21
CA SER A 165 13.30 1.31 -20.09
C SER A 165 14.53 1.52 -19.20
N ARG A 166 14.70 2.70 -18.60
CA ARG A 166 15.96 3.03 -17.91
C ARG A 166 15.80 3.38 -16.46
N LEU A 167 14.71 4.02 -16.05
CA LEU A 167 14.64 4.62 -14.73
C LEU A 167 14.28 3.57 -13.67
N ASP A 168 15.15 3.44 -12.68
CA ASP A 168 14.86 2.73 -11.44
C ASP A 168 14.96 3.70 -10.26
N GLN A 169 14.64 3.19 -9.07
CA GLN A 169 14.68 4.01 -7.87
C GLN A 169 16.10 4.46 -7.48
N GLU A 170 17.13 3.70 -7.86
CA GLU A 170 18.52 4.04 -7.55
C GLU A 170 18.95 5.24 -8.39
N GLN A 171 18.58 5.27 -9.67
CA GLN A 171 18.78 6.41 -10.55
C GLN A 171 18.01 7.65 -10.06
N ALA A 172 16.80 7.46 -9.54
CA ALA A 172 16.03 8.54 -8.92
C ALA A 172 16.66 9.08 -7.61
N ALA A 173 17.48 8.29 -6.90
CA ALA A 173 18.03 8.69 -5.61
C ALA A 173 19.07 9.83 -5.73
N ALA A 174 19.89 9.83 -6.77
CA ALA A 174 20.96 10.82 -6.96
C ALA A 174 20.46 12.28 -7.06
N PRO A 175 19.49 12.63 -7.94
CA PRO A 175 18.94 13.99 -8.00
C PRO A 175 18.27 14.40 -6.68
N LEU A 176 17.54 13.49 -6.03
CA LEU A 176 16.85 13.76 -4.78
C LEU A 176 17.82 14.03 -3.63
N THR A 177 18.90 13.25 -3.54
CA THR A 177 19.97 13.48 -2.55
C THR A 177 20.65 14.84 -2.78
N LYS A 178 20.94 15.21 -4.03
CA LYS A 178 21.49 16.54 -4.38
C LYS A 178 20.53 17.68 -4.00
N LEU A 179 19.23 17.43 -4.03
CA LEU A 179 18.19 18.36 -3.56
C LEU A 179 18.04 18.35 -2.03
N GLY A 180 18.83 17.56 -1.30
CA GLY A 180 18.80 17.51 0.17
C GLY A 180 17.69 16.64 0.76
N PHE A 181 17.07 15.77 -0.05
CA PHE A 181 16.15 14.77 0.48
C PHE A 181 16.91 13.62 1.13
N THR A 182 16.32 13.04 2.17
CA THR A 182 16.78 11.82 2.82
C THR A 182 15.81 10.69 2.50
N ARG A 183 16.32 9.51 2.12
CA ARG A 183 15.49 8.33 1.89
C ARG A 183 15.01 7.76 3.22
N HIS A 184 13.70 7.54 3.36
CA HIS A 184 13.10 6.96 4.55
C HIS A 184 13.49 5.47 4.69
N PRO A 185 13.77 4.96 5.90
CA PRO A 185 14.20 3.57 6.13
C PRO A 185 13.19 2.49 5.72
N LEU A 186 11.89 2.82 5.61
CA LEU A 186 10.85 1.91 5.14
C LEU A 186 10.65 1.92 3.63
N SER A 187 11.58 2.52 2.88
CA SER A 187 11.60 2.37 1.42
C SER A 187 11.92 0.92 1.04
N SER A 188 11.31 0.43 -0.03
CA SER A 188 11.57 -0.85 -0.68
C SER A 188 11.97 -0.64 -2.13
N ASP A 189 12.16 -1.72 -2.90
CA ASP A 189 12.42 -1.66 -4.34
C ASP A 189 11.18 -1.25 -5.16
N ALA A 190 9.99 -1.35 -4.56
CA ALA A 190 8.72 -1.00 -5.15
C ALA A 190 8.34 0.47 -4.89
N VAL A 191 8.56 0.94 -3.66
CA VAL A 191 8.27 2.32 -3.25
C VAL A 191 9.42 2.92 -2.45
N ALA A 192 9.92 4.08 -2.88
CA ALA A 192 10.89 4.88 -2.15
C ALA A 192 10.29 6.20 -1.68
N TYR A 193 10.41 6.48 -0.39
CA TYR A 193 9.96 7.72 0.23
C TYR A 193 11.18 8.59 0.51
N TYR A 194 11.12 9.83 0.07
CA TYR A 194 12.19 10.81 0.22
C TYR A 194 11.63 12.05 0.89
N GLU A 195 12.28 12.50 1.95
CA GLU A 195 11.77 13.58 2.79
C GLU A 195 12.81 14.65 3.06
N ARG A 196 12.34 15.89 3.19
CA ARG A 196 13.05 17.01 3.82
C ARG A 196 12.02 17.90 4.51
N PRO A 197 12.42 18.87 5.36
CA PRO A 197 11.49 19.61 6.22
C PRO A 197 10.30 20.28 5.52
N THR A 198 10.44 20.66 4.25
CA THR A 198 9.43 21.46 3.52
C THR A 198 8.79 20.74 2.33
N SER A 199 9.23 19.53 2.01
CA SER A 199 8.74 18.79 0.85
C SER A 199 9.06 17.29 0.93
N LEU A 200 8.32 16.50 0.18
CA LEU A 200 8.56 15.06 0.00
C LEU A 200 8.47 14.64 -1.47
N VAL A 201 9.06 13.49 -1.75
CA VAL A 201 8.92 12.78 -3.02
C VAL A 201 8.68 11.30 -2.73
N VAL A 202 7.61 10.73 -3.29
CA VAL A 202 7.36 9.28 -3.28
C VAL A 202 7.56 8.76 -4.69
N ALA A 203 8.53 7.88 -4.89
CA ALA A 203 8.77 7.19 -6.16
C ALA A 203 8.23 5.76 -6.06
N SER A 204 7.21 5.41 -6.83
CA SER A 204 6.52 4.12 -6.75
C SER A 204 6.32 3.50 -8.12
N LYS A 205 6.45 2.18 -8.23
CA LYS A 205 6.03 1.41 -9.40
C LYS A 205 4.61 0.88 -9.17
N SER A 206 3.75 0.91 -10.19
CA SER A 206 2.42 0.27 -10.10
C SER A 206 2.46 -1.25 -10.29
N HIS A 207 3.57 -1.80 -10.75
CA HIS A 207 3.82 -3.24 -10.85
C HIS A 207 5.33 -3.53 -10.86
N PRO A 208 5.81 -4.63 -10.22
CA PRO A 208 7.25 -4.91 -10.11
C PRO A 208 7.96 -5.13 -11.45
N SER A 209 7.28 -5.70 -12.45
CA SER A 209 7.94 -6.25 -13.63
C SER A 209 7.96 -5.36 -14.87
N ASP A 210 7.18 -4.29 -14.96
CA ASP A 210 7.16 -3.44 -16.18
C ASP A 210 6.43 -2.09 -16.04
N ALA A 211 6.19 -1.62 -14.81
CA ALA A 211 5.49 -0.36 -14.64
C ALA A 211 6.45 0.84 -14.68
N PRO A 212 6.06 1.94 -15.35
CA PRO A 212 6.80 3.19 -15.23
C PRO A 212 6.80 3.66 -13.77
N LEU A 213 7.90 4.27 -13.35
CA LEU A 213 8.03 4.92 -12.06
C LEU A 213 7.13 6.16 -12.05
N LEU A 214 6.25 6.20 -11.06
CA LEU A 214 5.40 7.33 -10.74
C LEU A 214 6.01 8.07 -9.57
N PHE A 215 6.02 9.40 -9.66
CA PHE A 215 6.51 10.28 -8.62
C PHE A 215 5.34 11.11 -8.10
N THR A 216 5.04 10.99 -6.81
CA THR A 216 4.24 12.01 -6.11
C THR A 216 5.21 13.01 -5.50
N VAL A 217 5.10 14.28 -5.89
CA VAL A 217 5.91 15.37 -5.34
C VAL A 217 4.97 16.27 -4.54
N ALA A 218 5.35 16.60 -3.30
CA ALA A 218 4.56 17.47 -2.45
C ALA A 218 5.44 18.50 -1.74
N ALA A 219 4.94 19.72 -1.57
CA ALA A 219 5.63 20.81 -0.88
C ALA A 219 4.64 21.76 -0.20
N TYR A 220 5.12 22.54 0.78
CA TYR A 220 4.30 23.60 1.38
C TYR A 220 4.15 24.80 0.46
N ASP A 221 5.19 25.11 -0.31
CA ASP A 221 5.26 26.28 -1.17
C ASP A 221 5.23 25.90 -2.66
N ARG A 222 4.50 26.68 -3.46
CA ARG A 222 4.33 26.42 -4.90
C ARG A 222 5.63 26.58 -5.67
N LYS A 223 6.47 27.56 -5.32
CA LYS A 223 7.75 27.80 -5.99
C LYS A 223 8.74 26.68 -5.68
N GLU A 224 8.71 26.15 -4.46
CA GLU A 224 9.46 24.95 -4.10
C GLU A 224 9.01 23.72 -4.90
N LEU A 225 7.70 23.48 -5.01
CA LEU A 225 7.15 22.38 -5.82
C LEU A 225 7.67 22.47 -7.27
N LEU A 226 7.49 23.62 -7.93
CA LEU A 226 7.91 23.85 -9.31
C LEU A 226 9.43 23.66 -9.49
N LYS A 227 10.24 24.04 -8.51
CA LYS A 227 11.70 23.83 -8.55
C LYS A 227 12.04 22.34 -8.50
N ILE A 228 11.37 21.57 -7.65
CA ILE A 228 11.60 20.11 -7.56
C ILE A 228 11.15 19.45 -8.86
N GLU A 229 9.96 19.80 -9.36
CA GLU A 229 9.43 19.32 -10.64
C GLU A 229 10.41 19.56 -11.79
N ASP A 230 10.90 20.79 -11.94
CA ASP A 230 11.83 21.16 -13.03
C ASP A 230 13.13 20.34 -12.97
N VAL A 231 13.71 20.17 -11.77
CA VAL A 231 14.93 19.38 -11.61
C VAL A 231 14.70 17.91 -11.91
N LEU A 232 13.59 17.32 -11.44
CA LEU A 232 13.28 15.92 -11.69
C LEU A 232 12.91 15.68 -13.16
N ALA A 233 12.13 16.58 -13.78
CA ALA A 233 11.79 16.50 -15.19
C ALA A 233 13.03 16.55 -16.09
N GLN A 234 13.97 17.47 -15.81
CA GLN A 234 15.21 17.61 -16.58
C GLN A 234 16.18 16.43 -16.38
N GLN A 235 16.35 15.96 -15.14
CA GLN A 235 17.35 14.92 -14.85
C GLN A 235 16.84 13.50 -15.10
N LEU A 236 15.53 13.26 -15.02
CA LEU A 236 14.93 11.94 -15.10
C LEU A 236 13.94 11.78 -16.27
N GLN A 237 13.79 12.80 -17.13
CA GLN A 237 12.89 12.79 -18.29
C GLN A 237 11.43 12.49 -17.91
N LEU A 238 10.95 13.16 -16.85
CA LEU A 238 9.59 13.00 -16.36
C LEU A 238 8.64 14.02 -16.98
N ILE A 239 7.38 13.64 -17.11
CA ILE A 239 6.28 14.48 -17.58
C ILE A 239 5.14 14.49 -16.56
N THR A 240 4.34 15.55 -16.55
CA THR A 240 3.04 15.52 -15.85
C THR A 240 2.06 14.68 -16.68
N PRO A 241 1.43 13.63 -16.10
CA PRO A 241 0.38 12.91 -16.79
C PRO A 241 -0.79 13.88 -17.07
N GLY A 242 -1.24 13.91 -18.32
CA GLY A 242 -2.34 14.76 -18.78
C GLY A 242 -3.72 14.25 -18.39
#